data_AF-A0A961ZAH7-F1
#
_entry.id   AF-A0A961ZAH7-F1
#
_cell.length_a   1.000
_cell.length_b   1.000
_cell.length_c   1.000
_cell.angle_alpha   90.00
_cell.angle_beta   90.00
_cell.angle_gamma   90.00
#
_symmetry.space_group_name_H-M   'P 1'
#
loop_
_entity.id
_entity.type
_entity.pdbx_description
1 polymer ?
#
loop_
_entity_poly.entity_id
_entity_poly.type
_entity_poly.pdbx_seq_one_letter_code
_entity_poly.pdbx_strand_id
1 'polypeptide(L)' 'MMEWNEGTMTESVKSEIAEINSSIENEDDPRACIRLVREKIRTHEMRGEAIPDDLRRLERALQTQCNAESQGR' A
#
# COMPACT_ATOMS: atom_id res chain seq x y z
N MET A 1 -0.21 -7.76 -33.79
CA MET A 1 0.94 -7.88 -32.87
C MET A 1 0.55 -7.08 -31.64
N MET A 2 0.10 -7.75 -30.57
CA MET A 2 -0.17 -7.07 -29.30
C MET A 2 1.17 -6.98 -28.58
N GLU A 3 1.85 -5.85 -28.78
CA GLU A 3 2.99 -5.48 -27.96
C GLU A 3 2.47 -5.25 -26.55
N TRP A 4 2.69 -6.24 -25.68
CA TRP A 4 2.58 -6.03 -24.25
C TRP A 4 3.63 -4.99 -23.89
N ASN A 5 3.17 -3.78 -23.57
CA ASN A 5 4.00 -2.68 -23.13
C ASN A 5 4.50 -2.99 -21.71
N GLU A 6 5.53 -3.81 -21.64
CA GLU A 6 6.35 -4.03 -20.47
C GLU A 6 7.08 -2.71 -20.16
N GLY A 7 6.78 -2.10 -19.01
CA GLY A 7 7.78 -1.29 -18.32
C GLY A 7 7.61 0.24 -18.25
N THR A 8 6.40 0.81 -18.37
CA THR A 8 6.19 2.17 -17.84
C THR A 8 5.70 2.10 -16.39
N MET A 9 6.58 1.68 -15.48
CA MET A 9 6.53 2.18 -14.11
C MET A 9 6.82 3.69 -14.21
N THR A 10 5.81 4.47 -14.59
CA THR A 10 5.96 5.91 -14.83
C THR A 10 6.42 6.58 -13.53
N GLU A 11 7.25 7.63 -13.64
CA GLU A 11 7.66 8.43 -12.47
C GLU A 11 6.45 8.87 -11.63
N SER A 12 5.30 9.09 -12.28
CA SER A 12 4.01 9.34 -11.64
C SER A 12 3.60 8.24 -10.66
N VAL A 13 3.77 6.96 -11.00
CA VAL A 13 3.45 5.83 -10.09
C VAL A 13 4.43 5.78 -8.92
N LYS A 14 5.71 6.05 -9.14
CA LYS A 14 6.71 6.11 -8.05
C LYS A 14 6.44 7.27 -7.08
N SER A 15 6.11 8.45 -7.60
CA SER A 15 5.71 9.60 -6.80
C SER A 15 4.43 9.31 -6.01
N GLU A 16 3.43 8.69 -6.66
CA GLU A 16 2.18 8.31 -5.98
C GLU A 16 2.46 7.32 -4.83
N ILE A 17 3.35 6.34 -5.03
CA ILE A 17 3.77 5.41 -3.96
C ILE A 17 4.50 6.14 -2.82
N ALA A 18 5.38 7.09 -3.13
CA ALA A 18 6.10 7.85 -2.11
C ALA A 18 5.16 8.73 -1.26
N GLU A 19 4.18 9.37 -1.88
CA GLU A 19 3.14 10.14 -1.18
C GLU A 19 2.27 9.25 -0.28
N ILE A 20 1.94 8.05 -0.75
CA ILE A 20 1.19 7.06 0.03
C ILE A 20 2.00 6.62 1.25
N ASN A 21 3.27 6.27 1.07
CA ASN A 21 4.13 5.89 2.18
C ASN A 21 4.23 7.01 3.21
N SER A 22 4.44 8.25 2.77
CA SER A 22 4.51 9.40 3.67
C SER A 22 3.19 9.64 4.43
N SER A 23 2.04 9.43 3.77
CA SER A 23 0.73 9.53 4.42
C SER A 23 0.52 8.46 5.49
N ILE A 24 1.07 7.25 5.27
CA ILE A 24 0.98 6.16 6.23
C ILE A 24 1.97 6.36 7.40
N GLU A 25 3.14 6.95 7.15
CA GLU A 25 4.09 7.32 8.20
C GLU A 25 3.57 8.43 9.14
N ASN A 26 2.65 9.27 8.66
CA ASN A 26 2.01 10.34 9.46
C ASN A 26 0.73 9.90 10.17
N GLU A 27 0.21 8.71 9.88
CA GLU A 27 -1.00 8.18 10.51
C GLU A 27 -0.59 7.31 11.71
N ASP A 28 -0.99 7.75 12.91
CA ASP A 28 -0.61 7.12 14.17
C ASP A 28 -1.51 5.91 14.48
N ASP A 29 -2.70 5.86 13.89
CA ASP A 29 -3.70 4.83 14.16
C ASP A 29 -3.49 3.62 13.22
N PRO A 30 -3.06 2.45 13.74
CA PRO A 30 -2.70 1.32 12.88
C PRO A 30 -3.90 0.80 12.08
N ARG A 31 -5.13 1.01 12.56
CA ARG A 31 -6.37 0.65 11.84
C ARG A 31 -6.63 1.57 10.65
N ALA A 32 -6.35 2.86 10.79
CA ALA A 32 -6.48 3.84 9.71
C ALA A 32 -5.45 3.55 8.61
N CYS A 33 -4.20 3.25 9.00
CA CYS A 33 -3.14 2.85 8.08
C CYS A 33 -3.51 1.58 7.28
N ILE A 34 -4.05 0.53 7.93
CA ILE A 34 -4.47 -0.71 7.23
C ILE A 34 -5.56 -0.40 6.19
N ARG A 35 -6.49 0.48 6.52
CA ARG A 35 -7.58 0.86 5.62
C ARG A 35 -7.06 1.61 4.40
N LEU A 36 -6.14 2.57 4.59
CA LEU A 36 -5.47 3.30 3.52
C LEU A 36 -4.69 2.35 2.58
N VAL A 37 -3.88 1.47 3.16
CA VAL A 37 -3.10 0.48 2.39
C VAL A 37 -4.01 -0.43 1.57
N ARG A 38 -5.09 -0.96 2.17
CA ARG A 38 -6.06 -1.81 1.47
C ARG A 38 -6.78 -1.09 0.33
N GLU A 39 -7.15 0.16 0.52
CA GLU A 39 -7.80 0.96 -0.52
C GLU A 39 -6.87 1.20 -1.71
N LYS A 40 -5.59 1.44 -1.45
CA LYS A 40 -4.57 1.58 -2.49
C LYS A 40 -4.23 0.28 -3.19
N ILE A 41 -4.08 -0.83 -2.47
CA ILE A 41 -3.93 -2.15 -3.08
C ILE A 41 -5.09 -2.43 -4.04
N ARG A 42 -6.33 -2.19 -3.59
CA ARG A 42 -7.52 -2.37 -4.42
C ARG A 42 -7.53 -1.45 -5.64
N THR A 43 -7.03 -0.23 -5.51
CA THR A 43 -6.90 0.72 -6.63
C THR A 43 -5.92 0.20 -7.68
N HIS A 44 -4.76 -0.33 -7.26
CA HIS A 44 -3.79 -0.96 -8.17
C HIS A 44 -4.36 -2.23 -8.81
N GLU A 45 -5.05 -3.09 -8.06
CA GLU A 45 -5.72 -4.27 -8.62
C GLU A 45 -6.79 -3.91 -9.65
N MET A 46 -7.61 -2.88 -9.38
CA MET A 46 -8.62 -2.41 -10.33
C MET A 46 -8.00 -1.80 -11.59
N ARG A 47 -6.82 -1.19 -11.47
CA ARG A 47 -6.04 -0.69 -12.60
C ARG A 47 -5.30 -1.80 -13.36
N GLY A 48 -5.25 -3.02 -12.83
CA GLY A 48 -4.46 -4.12 -13.39
C GLY A 48 -2.95 -3.92 -13.21
N GLU A 49 -2.54 -3.08 -12.25
CA GLU A 49 -1.14 -2.79 -11.96
C GLU A 49 -0.56 -3.78 -10.95
N ALA A 50 0.75 -4.01 -11.04
CA ALA A 50 1.45 -4.80 -10.05
C ALA A 50 1.39 -4.11 -8.69
N ILE A 51 0.84 -4.78 -7.69
CA ILE A 51 0.82 -4.28 -6.32
C ILE A 51 2.28 -4.25 -5.82
N PRO A 52 2.80 -3.09 -5.39
CA PRO A 52 4.16 -2.99 -4.86
C PRO A 52 4.29 -3.80 -3.56
N ASP A 53 5.42 -4.51 -3.44
CA ASP A 53 5.71 -5.40 -2.30
C ASP A 53 5.76 -4.62 -0.97
N ASP A 54 6.17 -3.36 -1.02
CA ASP A 54 6.16 -2.44 0.12
C ASP A 54 4.75 -2.26 0.72
N LEU A 55 3.70 -2.13 -0.11
CA LEU A 55 2.32 -2.03 0.40
C LEU A 55 1.90 -3.32 1.13
N ARG A 56 2.27 -4.50 0.61
CA ARG A 56 1.98 -5.79 1.27
C ARG A 56 2.75 -5.95 2.58
N ARG A 57 4.01 -5.49 2.63
CA ARG A 57 4.81 -5.48 3.86
C ARG A 57 4.21 -4.57 4.91
N LEU A 58 3.77 -3.37 4.51
CA LEU A 58 3.14 -2.42 5.41
C LEU A 58 1.83 -2.96 5.97
N GLU A 59 0.96 -3.53 5.13
CA GLU A 59 -0.29 -4.16 5.56
C GLU A 59 -0.05 -5.19 6.67
N ARG A 60 0.94 -6.08 6.48
CA ARG A 60 1.30 -7.11 7.48
C ARG A 60 1.87 -6.52 8.76
N ALA A 61 2.74 -5.53 8.66
CA ALA A 61 3.36 -4.89 9.82
C ALA A 61 2.28 -4.23 10.70
N LEU A 62 1.38 -3.47 10.08
CA LEU A 62 0.27 -2.80 10.77
C LEU A 62 -0.74 -3.80 11.35
N GLN A 63 -1.04 -4.89 10.65
CA GLN A 63 -1.90 -5.95 11.19
C GLN A 63 -1.30 -6.58 12.45
N THR A 64 0.00 -6.80 12.45
CA THR A 64 0.73 -7.34 13.60
C THR A 64 0.68 -6.36 14.77
N GLN A 65 0.89 -5.07 14.52
CA GLN A 65 0.75 -4.02 15.54
C GLN A 65 -0.67 -3.92 16.08
N CYS A 66 -1.69 -3.84 15.21
CA CYS A 66 -3.08 -3.74 15.61
C CYS A 66 -3.53 -4.95 16.47
N ASN A 67 -3.03 -6.15 16.14
CA ASN A 67 -3.33 -7.36 16.90
C ASN A 67 -2.59 -7.37 18.24
N ALA A 68 -1.35 -6.87 18.29
CA ALA A 68 -0.60 -6.71 19.53
C ALA A 68 -1.27 -5.69 20.48
N GLU A 69 -1.75 -4.56 19.97
CA GLU A 69 -2.43 -3.54 20.76
C GLU A 69 -3.83 -3.99 21.21
N SER A 70 -4.53 -4.78 20.40
CA SER A 70 -5.85 -5.32 20.76
C SER A 70 -5.78 -6.49 21.76
N GLN A 71 -4.61 -7.11 21.95
CA GLN A 71 -4.40 -8.19 22.93
C GLN A 71 -3.76 -7.73 24.24
N GLY A 72 -3.51 -6.42 24.42
CA GLY A 72 -2.72 -5.91 25.54
C GLY A 72 -3.33 -4.72 26.27
N ARG A 73 -4.43 -4.94 27.01
CA ARG A 73 -4.71 -4.24 28.28
C ARG A 73 -5.69 -5.03 29.14
#